data_AF-A0A9X7Z8K0-F1
#
_entry.id   AF-A0A9X7Z8K0-F1
#
_cell.length_a   1.000
_cell.length_b   1.000
_cell.length_c   1.000
_cell.angle_alpha   90.00
_cell.angle_beta   90.00
_cell.angle_gamma   90.00
#
_symmetry.space_group_name_H-M   'P 1'
#
loop_
_entity.id
_entity.type
_entity.pdbx_description
1 polymer ?
#
loop_
_entity_poly.entity_id
_entity_poly.type
_entity_poly.pdbx_seq_one_letter_code
_entity_poly.pdbx_strand_id
1 'polypeptide(L)' 'MYEYADIIEYLREKLIQLAEVNGSLLHRDVITVSQELDKYILQAQKQSESYRQLHDKPVHKVVTGPLLAWG' A
#
# COMPACT_ATOMS: atom_id res chain seq x y z
N MET A 1 9.22 10.27 1.92
CA MET A 1 8.43 9.03 1.98
C MET A 1 7.23 9.22 1.06
N TYR A 2 7.45 9.11 -0.26
CA TYR A 2 6.44 9.35 -1.31
C TYR A 2 6.54 8.32 -2.47
N GLU A 3 7.38 7.29 -2.35
CA GLU A 3 7.72 6.39 -3.46
C GLU A 3 6.51 5.75 -4.15
N TYR A 4 5.48 5.36 -3.41
CA TYR A 4 4.31 4.72 -4.00
C TYR A 4 3.38 5.67 -4.75
N ALA A 5 3.25 6.92 -4.28
CA ALA A 5 2.36 7.89 -4.92
C ALA A 5 2.88 8.27 -6.31
N ASP A 6 4.20 8.49 -6.42
CA ASP A 6 4.84 8.85 -7.68
C ASP A 6 4.77 7.70 -8.71
N ILE A 7 4.96 6.46 -8.26
CA ILE A 7 4.86 5.27 -9.13
C ILE A 7 3.43 5.05 -9.61
N ILE A 8 2.43 5.22 -8.73
CA ILE A 8 1.02 5.08 -9.08
C ILE A 8 0.62 6.14 -10.10
N GLU A 9 1.07 7.39 -9.95
CA GLU A 9 0.77 8.46 -10.89
C GLU A 9 1.41 8.22 -12.26
N TYR A 10 2.68 7.82 -12.28
CA TYR A 10 3.37 7.46 -13.52
C TYR A 10 2.66 6.31 -14.28
N LEU A 11 2.27 5.25 -13.57
CA LEU A 11 1.58 4.11 -14.19
C LEU A 11 0.18 4.49 -14.68
N ARG A 12 -0.51 5.40 -13.98
CA ARG A 12 -1.80 5.95 -14.40
C ARG A 12 -1.66 6.72 -15.71
N GLU A 13 -0.72 7.66 -15.80
CA GLU A 13 -0.50 8.44 -17.03
C GLU A 13 -0.15 7.54 -18.21
N LYS A 14 0.73 6.56 -17.97
CA LYS A 14 1.12 5.58 -18.99
C LYS A 14 -0.05 4.73 -19.49
N LEU A 15 -0.96 4.33 -18.59
CA LEU A 15 -2.16 3.58 -18.95
C LEU A 15 -3.08 4.40 -19.84
N ILE A 16 -3.29 5.68 -19.51
CA ILE A 16 -4.11 6.60 -20.31
C ILE A 16 -3.51 6.75 -21.70
N GLN A 17 -2.21 7.03 -21.80
CA GLN A 17 -1.52 7.17 -23.09
C GLN A 17 -1.64 5.89 -23.94
N LEU A 18 -1.45 4.71 -23.34
CA LEU A 18 -1.57 3.44 -24.07
C LEU A 18 -3.01 3.16 -24.52
N ALA A 19 -4.00 3.54 -23.72
CA ALA A 19 -5.41 3.39 -24.09
C ALA A 19 -5.80 4.34 -25.22
N GLU A 20 -5.30 5.57 -25.20
CA GLU A 20 -5.51 6.57 -26.24
C GLU A 20 -4.83 6.16 -27.56
N VAL A 21 -3.57 5.72 -27.50
CA VAL A 21 -2.81 5.29 -28.70
C VAL A 21 -3.41 4.04 -29.34
N ASN A 22 -3.81 3.06 -28.53
CA ASN A 22 -4.38 1.81 -29.06
C ASN A 22 -5.89 1.90 -29.35
N GLY A 23 -6.57 2.95 -28.88
CA GLY A 23 -8.02 3.09 -28.96
C GLY A 23 -8.81 1.97 -28.25
N SER A 24 -8.16 1.21 -27.37
CA SER A 24 -8.74 0.02 -26.74
C SER A 24 -8.18 -0.23 -25.35
N LEU A 25 -9.09 -0.29 -24.38
CA LEU A 25 -8.77 -0.67 -22.99
C LEU A 25 -8.46 -2.17 -22.84
N LEU A 26 -8.83 -2.97 -23.83
CA LEU A 26 -8.59 -4.41 -23.85
C LEU A 26 -7.26 -4.78 -24.52
N HIS A 27 -6.49 -3.78 -24.96
CA HIS A 27 -5.17 -4.04 -25.51
C HIS A 27 -4.27 -4.67 -24.45
N ARG A 28 -3.47 -5.67 -24.85
CA ARG A 28 -2.64 -6.46 -23.94
C ARG A 28 -1.72 -5.59 -23.07
N ASP A 29 -1.16 -4.53 -23.66
CA ASP A 29 -0.25 -3.63 -22.95
C ASP A 29 -0.98 -2.75 -21.94
N VAL A 30 -2.21 -2.31 -22.27
CA VAL A 30 -3.07 -1.55 -21.35
C VAL A 30 -3.46 -2.43 -20.16
N ILE A 31 -3.82 -3.70 -20.41
CA ILE A 31 -4.13 -4.67 -19.36
C ILE A 31 -2.89 -4.92 -18.47
N THR A 32 -1.72 -5.04 -19.06
CA THR A 32 -0.48 -5.30 -18.32
C THR A 32 -0.15 -4.14 -17.38
N VAL A 33 -0.21 -2.91 -17.88
CA VAL A 33 0.02 -1.70 -17.07
C VAL A 33 -1.08 -1.54 -16.00
N SER A 34 -2.32 -1.88 -16.31
CA SER A 34 -3.43 -1.88 -15.34
C SER A 34 -3.18 -2.83 -14.17
N GLN A 35 -2.76 -4.06 -14.46
CA GLN A 35 -2.43 -5.03 -13.42
C GLN A 35 -1.21 -4.63 -12.58
N GLU A 36 -0.26 -3.92 -13.17
CA GLU A 36 0.90 -3.39 -12.45
C GLU A 36 0.50 -2.24 -11.52
N LEU A 37 -0.33 -1.32 -12.01
CA LEU A 37 -0.91 -0.24 -11.21
C LEU A 37 -1.67 -0.77 -10.00
N ASP A 38 -2.53 -1.79 -10.18
CA ASP A 38 -3.27 -2.43 -9.09
C ASP A 38 -2.36 -2.99 -8.00
N LYS A 39 -1.22 -3.61 -8.36
CA LYS A 39 -0.25 -4.12 -7.38
C LYS A 39 0.31 -3.01 -6.51
N TYR A 40 0.67 -1.87 -7.10
CA TYR A 40 1.23 -0.74 -6.35
C TYR A 40 0.17 -0.07 -5.46
N ILE A 41 -1.08 0.04 -5.92
CA ILE A 41 -2.19 0.53 -5.11
C ILE A 41 -2.39 -0.36 -3.87
N LEU A 42 -2.43 -1.68 -4.06
CA LEU A 42 -2.59 -2.64 -2.95
C LEU A 42 -1.41 -2.60 -1.97
N GLN A 43 -0.18 -2.43 -2.47
CA GLN A 43 1.01 -2.29 -1.61
C GLN A 43 0.96 -1.00 -0.78
N ALA A 44 0.58 0.12 -1.39
CA ALA A 44 0.43 1.40 -0.70
C ALA A 44 -0.66 1.32 0.39
N GLN A 45 -1.79 0.68 0.09
CA GLN A 45 -2.88 0.45 1.05
C GLN A 45 -2.40 -0.44 2.21
N LYS A 46 -1.75 -1.56 1.93
CA LYS A 46 -1.24 -2.47 2.96
C LYS A 46 -0.22 -1.81 3.89
N GLN A 47 0.64 -0.95 3.34
CA GLN A 47 1.58 -0.17 4.15
C GLN A 47 0.84 0.81 5.07
N SER A 48 -0.21 1.48 4.56
CA SER A 48 -1.04 2.39 5.36
C SER A 48 -1.78 1.67 6.48
N GLU A 49 -2.34 0.48 6.22
CA GLU A 49 -3.04 -0.35 7.22
C GLU A 49 -2.08 -0.89 8.28
N SER A 50 -0.87 -1.30 7.87
CA SER A 50 0.17 -1.76 8.79
C SER A 50 0.61 -0.63 9.73
N TYR A 51 0.73 0.60 9.22
CA TYR A 51 0.99 1.79 10.03
C TYR A 51 -0.16 2.07 10.99
N ARG A 52 -1.40 1.96 10.52
CA ARG A 52 -2.60 2.16 11.34
C ARG A 52 -2.69 1.14 12.48
N GLN A 53 -2.46 -0.15 12.20
CA GLN A 53 -2.45 -1.20 13.23
C GLN A 53 -1.28 -1.07 14.23
N LEU A 54 -0.13 -0.52 13.82
CA LEU A 54 0.97 -0.25 14.73
C LEU A 54 0.64 0.88 15.72
N HIS A 55 -0.11 1.88 15.27
CA HIS A 55 -0.50 3.05 16.07
C HIS A 55 -1.84 2.90 16.81
N ASP A 56 -2.65 1.90 16.47
CA ASP A 56 -3.94 1.59 17.13
C ASP A 56 -3.80 0.51 18.22
N LYS A 57 -2.62 -0.11 18.38
CA LYS A 57 -2.37 -0.99 19.53
C LYS A 57 -2.31 -0.16 20.82
N PRO A 58 -3.15 -0.43 21.84
CA PRO A 58 -2.91 0.14 23.16
C PRO A 58 -1.54 -0.34 23.63
N VAL A 59 -0.68 0.59 24.02
CA VAL A 59 0.66 0.30 24.56
C VAL A 59 0.50 -0.45 25.89
N HIS A 60 0.26 -1.76 25.83
CA HIS A 60 0.43 -2.64 26.97
C HIS A 60 1.92 -2.96 27.10
N LYS A 61 2.67 -2.00 27.65
CA LYS A 61 3.90 -2.29 28.36
C LYS A 61 3.71 -1.96 29.83
N VAL A 62 2.94 -2.80 30.52
CA VAL A 62 3.10 -2.96 31.96
C VAL A 62 3.76 -4.32 32.15
N VAL A 63 5.09 -4.33 32.08
CA VAL A 63 5.89 -5.39 32.71
C VAL A 63 5.80 -5.11 34.21
N THR A 64 4.76 -5.61 34.87
CA THR A 64 4.82 -5.83 36.31
C THR A 64 5.58 -7.14 36.51
N GLY A 65 6.83 -7.02 36.94
CA GLY A 65 7.60 -8.14 37.47
C GLY A 65 6.85 -8.80 38.64
N PRO A 66 7.22 -10.03 39.01
CA PRO A 66 6.54 -10.74 40.09
C PRO A 66 6.67 -9.92 41.38
N LEU A 67 5.54 -9.45 41.90
CA LEU A 67 5.48 -8.86 43.24
C LEU A 67 5.87 -9.96 44.23
N LEU A 68 7.09 -9.86 44.73
CA LEU A 68 7.58 -10.62 45.88
C LEU A 68 6.67 -10.31 47.08
N ALA A 69 5.79 -11.26 47.42
CA ALA A 69 5.07 -11.26 48.68
C ALA A 69 6.04 -11.62 49.80
N TRP A 70 6.52 -10.60 50.53
CA TRP A 70 7.17 -10.74 51.83
C TRP A 70 6.50 -9.74 52.78
N GLY A 71 5.94 -10.26 53.87
CA GLY A 71 5.32 -9.48 54.95
C GLY A 71 4.10 -10.17 55.50
#